data_AF-A0A816J5V5-F1
#
_entry.id   AF-A0A816J5V5-F1
#
_cell.length_a   1.000
_cell.length_b   1.000
_cell.length_c   1.000
_cell.angle_alpha   90.00
_cell.angle_beta   90.00
_cell.angle_gamma   90.00
#
_symmetry.space_group_name_H-M   'P 1'
#
loop_
_entity.id
_entity.type
_entity.pdbx_description
1 polymer ?
#
loop_
_entity_poly.entity_id
_entity_poly.type
_entity_poly.pdbx_seq_one_letter_code
_entity_poly.pdbx_strand_id
1 'polypeptide(L)'
;MAILVLERCYMIMNLLLVLTFVLLHSAHCFNPKRLNVSAVAGDSDWSLAAATFYGLPTGYGTDDGACGYKNAVAQAPFLSMVSAGGPSLYKSGRGCGACYQIKCTSNQACSTNPVTVVITDECGQGCLTESVHFDLSGTAFGAMAVPGQDSQLRNAGVLQILYRKVECNYNGEMVVFQVDGGSNAYYFAALVEYVNGDGEIGQVELKQALESDTWLPMSHSWGAVWKLEVTSPLRAPLSLRLTYLDSGKTVVASDVIPAGWQPGAKYKSNPPLSFVIARMKKINAAGWADADAGATWYGEPEGAGSTGGACEYGVAVANPPLYAMVSAGGPSLFNNGKGCGTCYEIMCTGNPACSGSPITVTITDECPGGPCVSEPVHFDLSGKAMGALAKPGQAAQLRSAGPLSVSYRRAACLYQGTKIAFHVDAGSTPFYVAFVVEYENGEGDLASVEIQPASGGFMPMQEMRSAEWKLNSGSPLSGPFNVRLTSGESRKVVVAQAVIPADWKPDQIYRSIVNF
;
A
#
# COMPACT_ATOMS: atom_id res chain seq x y z
N MET A 1 31.90 -44.21 66.24
CA MET A 1 32.72 -43.41 65.29
C MET A 1 32.20 -43.45 63.86
N ALA A 2 31.60 -44.55 63.38
CA ALA A 2 31.11 -44.65 61.99
C ALA A 2 29.86 -43.80 61.66
N ILE A 3 28.94 -43.61 62.62
CA ILE A 3 27.68 -42.87 62.39
C ILE A 3 27.92 -41.36 62.19
N LEU A 4 28.87 -40.79 62.93
CA LEU A 4 29.27 -39.37 62.81
C LEU A 4 29.97 -39.04 61.48
N VAL A 5 30.60 -40.03 60.83
CA VAL A 5 31.24 -39.86 59.52
C VAL A 5 30.18 -39.88 58.42
N LEU A 6 29.15 -40.70 58.55
CA LEU A 6 28.06 -40.79 57.57
C LEU A 6 27.20 -39.53 57.53
N GLU A 7 26.87 -38.96 58.70
CA GLU A 7 26.15 -37.67 58.75
C GLU A 7 26.96 -36.52 58.18
N ARG A 8 28.27 -36.46 58.46
CA ARG A 8 29.14 -35.42 57.89
C ARG A 8 29.29 -35.56 56.38
N CYS A 9 29.42 -36.78 55.86
CA CYS A 9 29.44 -37.02 54.41
C CYS A 9 28.12 -36.63 53.74
N TYR A 10 26.98 -36.94 54.36
CA TYR A 10 25.67 -36.57 53.83
C TYR A 10 25.44 -35.05 53.83
N MET A 11 25.89 -34.36 54.88
CA MET A 11 25.81 -32.90 54.95
C MET A 11 26.71 -32.23 53.90
N ILE A 12 27.93 -32.73 53.71
CA ILE A 12 28.87 -32.22 52.70
C ILE A 12 28.37 -32.48 51.28
N MET A 13 27.78 -33.65 51.02
CA MET A 13 27.18 -33.95 49.70
C MET A 13 26.02 -33.02 49.37
N ASN A 14 25.13 -32.76 50.33
CA ASN A 14 24.01 -31.82 50.14
C ASN A 14 24.51 -30.38 49.97
N LEU A 15 25.54 -29.96 50.73
CA LEU A 15 26.13 -28.63 50.58
C LEU A 15 26.77 -28.44 49.20
N LEU A 16 27.47 -29.46 48.69
CA LEU A 16 28.05 -29.46 47.35
C LEU A 16 26.97 -29.47 46.25
N LEU A 17 25.85 -30.17 46.46
CA LEU A 17 24.72 -30.20 45.52
C LEU A 17 23.99 -28.85 45.44
N VAL A 18 23.86 -28.14 46.57
CA VAL A 18 23.31 -26.77 46.59
C VAL A 18 24.29 -25.79 45.94
N LEU A 19 25.60 -25.92 46.20
CA LEU A 19 26.61 -25.05 45.58
C LEU A 19 26.65 -25.22 44.05
N THR A 20 26.51 -26.45 43.54
CA THR A 20 26.43 -26.68 42.09
C THR A 20 25.14 -26.12 41.49
N PHE A 21 24.00 -26.20 42.17
CA PHE A 21 22.75 -25.55 41.72
C PHE A 21 22.86 -24.03 41.67
N VAL A 22 23.53 -23.40 42.64
CA VAL A 22 23.77 -21.94 42.66
C VAL A 22 24.74 -21.52 41.54
N LEU A 23 25.79 -22.31 41.28
CA LEU A 23 26.77 -22.04 40.22
C LEU A 23 26.24 -22.34 38.80
N LEU A 24 25.29 -23.27 38.66
CA LEU A 24 24.61 -23.57 37.38
C LEU A 24 23.52 -22.55 37.02
N HIS A 25 23.02 -21.75 37.98
CA HIS A 25 22.08 -20.65 37.72
C HIS A 25 22.76 -19.30 37.45
N SER A 26 24.07 -19.18 37.66
CA SER A 26 24.85 -17.97 37.35
C SER A 26 25.27 -17.81 35.87
N ALA A 27 24.82 -18.68 34.97
CA ALA A 27 25.05 -18.59 33.53
C ALA A 27 23.79 -18.22 32.72
N HIS A 28 22.80 -17.61 33.35
CA HIS A 28 21.72 -16.91 32.64
C HIS A 28 21.84 -15.43 32.99
N CYS A 29 22.24 -14.62 32.02
CA CYS A 29 22.20 -13.17 32.10
C CYS A 29 20.76 -12.73 32.40
N PHE A 30 20.42 -12.58 33.67
CA PHE A 30 19.23 -11.86 34.12
C PHE A 30 19.45 -10.39 33.76
N ASN A 31 18.90 -9.99 32.62
CA ASN A 31 18.84 -8.60 32.20
C ASN A 31 17.59 -7.98 32.85
N PRO A 32 17.71 -7.04 33.81
CA PRO A 32 16.57 -6.49 34.53
C PRO A 32 15.64 -5.60 33.66
N LYS A 33 15.89 -5.52 32.34
CA LYS A 33 15.04 -4.81 31.36
C LYS A 33 13.77 -5.57 30.92
N ARG A 34 13.40 -6.68 31.56
CA ARG A 34 12.27 -7.54 31.13
C ARG A 34 11.23 -7.84 32.21
N LEU A 35 11.17 -7.06 33.29
CA LEU A 35 10.00 -7.02 34.18
C LEU A 35 9.27 -5.70 33.98
N ASN A 36 8.45 -5.64 32.92
CA ASN A 36 7.36 -4.67 32.87
C ASN A 36 6.10 -5.39 33.34
N VAL A 37 5.78 -5.25 34.62
CA VAL A 37 4.47 -5.59 35.16
C VAL A 37 3.49 -4.53 34.67
N SER A 38 2.98 -4.75 33.47
CA SER A 38 1.76 -4.15 32.92
C SER A 38 1.26 -5.06 31.81
N ALA A 39 1.01 -6.32 32.17
CA ALA A 39 0.29 -7.27 31.34
C ALA A 39 -1.12 -7.46 31.92
N VAL A 40 -1.90 -6.37 31.95
CA VAL A 40 -3.37 -6.36 31.85
C VAL A 40 -3.78 -4.94 31.40
N ALA A 41 -3.97 -4.73 30.09
CA ALA A 41 -5.05 -3.91 29.50
C ALA A 41 -4.83 -3.71 27.99
N GLY A 42 -5.72 -4.28 27.17
CA GLY A 42 -6.18 -3.65 25.93
C GLY A 42 -5.40 -3.94 24.64
N ASP A 43 -6.06 -4.70 23.78
CA ASP A 43 -5.91 -4.79 22.33
C ASP A 43 -5.87 -3.41 21.63
N SER A 44 -4.70 -2.73 21.61
CA SER A 44 -4.55 -1.51 20.80
C SER A 44 -3.09 -1.27 20.35
N ASP A 45 -2.85 -1.21 19.04
CA ASP A 45 -1.58 -0.85 18.37
C ASP A 45 -1.10 0.61 18.63
N TRP A 46 -1.52 1.24 19.73
CA TRP A 46 -1.33 2.66 20.02
C TRP A 46 -0.33 2.86 21.17
N SER A 47 0.56 3.83 21.01
CA SER A 47 1.54 4.24 22.01
C SER A 47 1.22 5.64 22.54
N LEU A 48 1.67 5.96 23.76
CA LEU A 48 1.49 7.28 24.36
C LEU A 48 2.59 8.25 23.89
N ALA A 49 2.19 9.49 23.59
CA ALA A 49 3.10 10.61 23.35
C ALA A 49 2.53 11.90 23.94
N ALA A 50 3.38 12.92 24.08
CA ALA A 50 2.93 14.29 24.30
C ALA A 50 2.73 15.00 22.95
N ALA A 51 1.81 15.97 22.95
CA ALA A 51 1.66 16.87 21.84
C ALA A 51 1.48 18.32 22.29
N THR A 52 2.16 19.22 21.60
CA THR A 52 1.93 20.68 21.62
C THR A 52 1.60 21.15 20.21
N PHE A 53 1.39 22.45 20.02
CA PHE A 53 1.36 23.03 18.68
C PHE A 53 2.12 24.35 18.63
N TYR A 54 2.58 24.69 17.43
CA TYR A 54 3.32 25.91 17.14
C TYR A 54 2.78 26.64 15.91
N GLY A 55 3.19 27.89 15.77
CA GLY A 55 2.72 28.77 14.70
C GLY A 55 1.28 29.25 14.89
N LEU A 56 0.64 29.64 13.78
CA LEU A 56 -0.72 30.17 13.82
C LEU A 56 -1.75 29.06 14.13
N PRO A 57 -2.86 29.38 14.82
CA PRO A 57 -3.88 28.40 15.20
C PRO A 57 -4.48 27.58 14.04
N THR A 58 -4.50 28.13 12.83
CA THR A 58 -4.95 27.46 11.59
C THR A 58 -3.85 27.46 10.53
N GLY A 59 -2.59 27.54 10.96
CA GLY A 59 -1.41 27.54 10.11
C GLY A 59 -0.80 26.15 9.95
N TYR A 60 0.34 26.11 9.27
CA TYR A 60 1.09 24.89 8.93
C TYR A 60 2.41 24.77 9.70
N GLY A 61 2.60 25.55 10.77
CA GLY A 61 3.89 25.64 11.45
C GLY A 61 4.75 26.75 10.87
N THR A 62 5.89 26.40 10.26
CA THR A 62 6.89 27.33 9.71
C THR A 62 7.30 26.96 8.27
N ASP A 63 7.78 27.95 7.51
CA ASP A 63 8.42 27.72 6.20
C ASP A 63 9.88 27.23 6.34
N ASP A 64 10.53 27.40 7.49
CA ASP A 64 11.95 27.09 7.67
C ASP A 64 12.19 25.73 8.38
N GLY A 65 11.32 24.76 8.14
CA GLY A 65 11.40 23.46 8.80
C GLY A 65 12.68 22.68 8.46
N ALA A 66 13.20 21.96 9.44
CA ALA A 66 14.46 21.23 9.39
C ALA A 66 14.50 20.12 8.31
N CYS A 67 13.34 19.69 7.79
CA CYS A 67 13.29 18.74 6.66
C CYS A 67 13.54 19.38 5.30
N GLY A 68 13.48 20.71 5.18
CA GLY A 68 13.75 21.43 3.94
C GLY A 68 12.58 21.57 2.97
N TYR A 69 11.36 21.14 3.35
CA TYR A 69 10.17 21.18 2.49
C TYR A 69 9.61 22.58 2.22
N LYS A 70 10.05 23.60 2.96
CA LYS A 70 9.65 24.99 2.75
C LYS A 70 8.13 25.16 2.80
N ASN A 71 7.61 26.12 2.03
CA ASN A 71 6.18 26.39 1.90
C ASN A 71 5.35 25.23 1.30
N ALA A 72 5.97 24.12 0.87
CA ALA A 72 5.25 22.94 0.42
C ALA A 72 4.38 22.33 1.53
N VAL A 73 4.77 22.49 2.81
CA VAL A 73 4.01 21.98 3.96
C VAL A 73 2.61 22.59 4.09
N ALA A 74 2.42 23.80 3.55
CA ALA A 74 1.13 24.50 3.51
C ALA A 74 0.19 23.96 2.41
N GLN A 75 0.76 23.35 1.37
CA GLN A 75 0.05 23.01 0.14
C GLN A 75 -0.25 21.51 0.08
N ALA A 76 -1.08 21.11 -0.88
CA ALA A 76 -1.27 19.69 -1.18
C ALA A 76 0.08 19.05 -1.55
N PRO A 77 0.34 17.80 -1.13
CA PRO A 77 -0.55 16.92 -0.38
C PRO A 77 -0.47 17.03 1.16
N PHE A 78 0.44 17.84 1.72
CA PHE A 78 0.59 17.98 3.17
C PHE A 78 -0.60 18.70 3.82
N LEU A 79 -1.18 19.71 3.14
CA LEU A 79 -2.37 20.45 3.57
C LEU A 79 -2.29 20.93 5.03
N SER A 80 -1.13 21.41 5.46
CA SER A 80 -0.86 21.82 6.85
C SER A 80 -0.96 20.70 7.89
N MET A 81 -1.18 19.45 7.51
CA MET A 81 -1.26 18.28 8.41
C MET A 81 0.15 17.77 8.75
N VAL A 82 0.92 18.60 9.44
CA VAL A 82 2.35 18.39 9.70
C VAL A 82 2.72 18.56 11.17
N SER A 83 3.90 18.05 11.54
CA SER A 83 4.47 18.14 12.88
C SER A 83 5.98 18.37 12.83
N ALA A 84 6.48 19.19 13.75
CA ALA A 84 7.84 19.08 14.24
C ALA A 84 7.92 17.88 15.19
N GLY A 85 8.91 17.02 15.00
CA GLY A 85 9.10 15.82 15.81
C GLY A 85 10.21 16.00 16.85
N GLY A 86 10.00 15.50 18.07
CA GLY A 86 11.12 15.32 19.01
C GLY A 86 12.18 14.34 18.46
N PRO A 87 13.33 14.16 19.14
CA PRO A 87 14.48 13.41 18.60
C PRO A 87 14.16 11.98 18.14
N SER A 88 13.23 11.29 18.81
CA SER A 88 12.80 9.92 18.47
C SER A 88 11.99 9.84 17.18
N LEU A 89 11.34 10.94 16.78
CA LEU A 89 10.54 11.06 15.55
C LEU A 89 11.37 11.67 14.42
N TYR A 90 12.07 12.78 14.67
CA TYR A 90 12.87 13.48 13.65
C TYR A 90 14.11 12.70 13.23
N LYS A 91 14.74 11.93 14.14
CA LYS A 91 15.88 11.03 13.87
C LYS A 91 17.01 11.72 13.08
N SER A 92 17.36 12.94 13.47
CA SER A 92 18.36 13.77 12.78
C SER A 92 18.11 13.91 11.27
N GLY A 93 16.84 14.09 10.87
CA GLY A 93 16.42 14.23 9.48
C GLY A 93 15.94 12.93 8.82
N ARG A 94 16.30 11.75 9.33
CA ARG A 94 15.84 10.48 8.75
C ARG A 94 14.35 10.22 8.95
N GLY A 95 13.72 10.92 9.91
CA GLY A 95 12.29 10.91 10.15
C GLY A 95 11.50 11.81 9.21
N CYS A 96 12.16 12.66 8.41
CA CYS A 96 11.48 13.55 7.48
C CYS A 96 10.65 12.77 6.48
N GLY A 97 9.37 13.13 6.37
CA GLY A 97 8.41 12.45 5.51
C GLY A 97 7.68 11.28 6.18
N ALA A 98 8.00 10.91 7.43
CA ALA A 98 7.32 9.85 8.16
C ALA A 98 5.87 10.24 8.50
N CYS A 99 4.93 9.30 8.33
CA CYS A 99 3.52 9.51 8.64
C CYS A 99 3.10 8.81 9.94
N TYR A 100 2.29 9.51 10.73
CA TYR A 100 1.74 9.01 11.97
C TYR A 100 0.26 9.30 12.05
N GLN A 101 -0.51 8.34 12.55
CA GLN A 101 -1.85 8.62 13.04
C GLN A 101 -1.77 9.02 14.50
N ILE A 102 -2.48 10.08 14.86
CA ILE A 102 -2.58 10.59 16.22
C ILE A 102 -4.04 10.81 16.62
N LYS A 103 -4.35 10.61 17.89
CA LYS A 103 -5.65 10.98 18.48
C LYS A 103 -5.46 11.40 19.94
N CYS A 104 -6.22 12.39 20.39
CA CYS A 104 -6.18 12.81 21.79
C CYS A 104 -7.24 12.07 22.61
N THR A 105 -6.99 11.88 23.90
CA THR A 105 -7.83 11.02 24.76
C THR A 105 -8.32 11.68 26.06
N SER A 106 -7.60 12.69 26.55
CA SER A 106 -7.79 13.20 27.92
C SER A 106 -8.51 14.56 28.00
N ASN A 107 -8.86 15.19 26.88
CA ASN A 107 -9.53 16.50 26.83
C ASN A 107 -10.98 16.36 26.33
N GLN A 108 -11.91 17.12 26.90
CA GLN A 108 -13.33 17.10 26.52
C GLN A 108 -13.56 17.49 25.05
N ALA A 109 -12.67 18.29 24.48
CA ALA A 109 -12.73 18.68 23.07
C ALA A 109 -12.19 17.61 22.12
N CYS A 110 -11.64 16.49 22.61
CA CYS A 110 -11.10 15.43 21.76
C CYS A 110 -12.17 14.72 20.95
N SER A 111 -11.93 14.57 19.65
CA SER A 111 -12.68 13.63 18.82
C SER A 111 -12.18 12.20 19.02
N THR A 112 -13.00 11.22 18.62
CA THR A 112 -12.61 9.80 18.60
C THR A 112 -11.83 9.41 17.34
N ASN A 113 -11.78 10.29 16.33
CA ASN A 113 -11.20 9.99 15.04
C ASN A 113 -9.71 10.35 15.02
N PRO A 114 -8.82 9.45 14.55
CA PRO A 114 -7.43 9.80 14.38
C PRO A 114 -7.23 10.70 13.17
N VAL A 115 -6.21 11.57 13.25
CA VAL A 115 -5.72 12.36 12.13
C VAL A 115 -4.33 11.88 11.73
N THR A 116 -4.01 11.95 10.44
CA THR A 116 -2.68 11.62 9.94
C THR A 116 -1.85 12.89 9.83
N VAL A 117 -0.62 12.84 10.33
CA VAL A 117 0.36 13.95 10.27
C VAL A 117 1.68 13.47 9.69
N VAL A 118 2.42 14.40 9.07
CA VAL A 118 3.76 14.13 8.53
C VAL A 118 4.83 14.87 9.34
N ILE A 119 5.94 14.20 9.62
CA ILE A 119 7.11 14.85 10.23
C ILE A 119 7.83 15.70 9.16
N THR A 120 7.82 17.02 9.36
CA THR A 120 8.41 17.99 8.41
C THR A 120 9.40 18.94 9.07
N ASP A 121 9.61 18.82 10.37
CA ASP A 121 10.48 19.70 11.14
C ASP A 121 11.04 18.98 12.38
N GLU A 122 12.02 19.60 13.04
CA GLU A 122 12.58 19.18 14.31
C GLU A 122 12.03 20.07 15.42
N CYS A 123 11.49 19.44 16.47
CA CYS A 123 11.11 20.19 17.65
C CYS A 123 12.33 20.44 18.54
N GLY A 124 12.50 21.69 18.95
CA GLY A 124 13.59 22.11 19.84
C GLY A 124 13.40 21.72 21.30
N GLN A 125 13.90 22.58 22.21
CA GLN A 125 13.99 22.29 23.66
C GLN A 125 12.66 21.92 24.33
N GLY A 126 11.52 22.35 23.78
CA GLY A 126 10.18 22.05 24.31
C GLY A 126 9.73 20.59 24.17
N CYS A 127 10.44 19.77 23.38
CA CYS A 127 10.08 18.38 23.07
C CYS A 127 11.06 17.34 23.65
N LEU A 128 11.90 17.74 24.60
CA LEU A 128 12.92 16.86 25.20
C LEU A 128 12.50 16.22 26.52
N THR A 129 11.35 16.62 27.08
CA THR A 129 10.85 16.16 28.37
C THR A 129 10.21 14.78 28.28
N GLU A 130 9.54 14.47 27.18
CA GLU A 130 8.88 13.19 26.93
C GLU A 130 9.70 12.32 25.96
N SER A 131 9.56 11.00 26.10
CA SER A 131 10.23 10.04 25.21
C SER A 131 9.79 10.19 23.74
N VAL A 132 8.56 10.63 23.51
CA VAL A 132 7.97 10.90 22.20
C VAL A 132 7.09 12.14 22.30
N HIS A 133 7.37 13.15 21.48
CA HIS A 133 6.67 14.43 21.49
C HIS A 133 6.42 14.90 20.06
N PHE A 134 5.16 15.25 19.76
CA PHE A 134 4.73 15.87 18.50
C PHE A 134 4.42 17.36 18.73
N ASP A 135 5.19 18.26 18.17
CA ASP A 135 4.84 19.68 18.14
C ASP A 135 4.15 19.97 16.81
N LEU A 136 2.82 19.96 16.85
CA LEU A 136 1.95 19.93 15.67
C LEU A 136 1.79 21.33 15.06
N SER A 137 1.41 21.40 13.79
CA SER A 137 0.83 22.65 13.28
C SER A 137 -0.49 22.96 14.00
N GLY A 138 -0.88 24.23 14.07
CA GLY A 138 -2.20 24.61 14.62
C GLY A 138 -3.37 23.93 13.90
N THR A 139 -3.23 23.69 12.59
CA THR A 139 -4.22 22.94 11.79
C THR A 139 -4.31 21.47 12.23
N ALA A 140 -3.16 20.78 12.32
CA ALA A 140 -3.11 19.37 12.71
C ALA A 140 -3.58 19.16 14.16
N PHE A 141 -3.19 20.05 15.07
CA PHE A 141 -3.62 20.00 16.47
C PHE A 141 -5.13 20.21 16.61
N GLY A 142 -5.67 21.23 15.92
CA GLY A 142 -7.10 21.52 15.91
C GLY A 142 -7.93 20.40 15.27
N ALA A 143 -7.39 19.69 14.28
CA ALA A 143 -8.06 18.59 13.59
C ALA A 143 -8.34 17.38 14.49
N MET A 144 -7.64 17.24 15.62
CA MET A 144 -7.97 16.20 16.62
C MET A 144 -9.25 16.50 17.40
N ALA A 145 -9.77 17.73 17.34
CA ALA A 145 -10.94 18.15 18.10
C ALA A 145 -12.26 17.71 17.46
N VAL A 146 -13.32 17.63 18.28
CA VAL A 146 -14.70 17.60 17.78
C VAL A 146 -14.94 18.86 16.93
N PRO A 147 -15.65 18.78 15.78
CA PRO A 147 -15.94 19.94 14.95
C PRO A 147 -16.48 21.12 15.76
N GLY A 148 -15.81 22.28 15.64
CA GLY A 148 -16.14 23.52 16.36
C GLY A 148 -15.47 23.68 17.75
N GLN A 149 -14.71 22.69 18.23
CA GLN A 149 -13.97 22.76 19.50
C GLN A 149 -12.44 22.83 19.34
N ASP A 150 -11.97 23.04 18.11
CA ASP A 150 -10.55 23.14 17.76
C ASP A 150 -9.82 24.23 18.55
N SER A 151 -10.47 25.38 18.77
CA SER A 151 -9.90 26.45 19.60
C SER A 151 -9.83 26.09 21.08
N GLN A 152 -10.82 25.35 21.60
CA GLN A 152 -10.79 24.88 22.99
C GLN A 152 -9.69 23.83 23.19
N LEU A 153 -9.50 22.94 22.23
CA LEU A 153 -8.44 21.95 22.28
C LEU A 153 -7.07 22.63 22.27
N ARG A 154 -6.82 23.58 21.35
CA ARG A 154 -5.56 24.35 21.28
C ARG A 154 -5.23 25.09 22.59
N ASN A 155 -6.23 25.59 23.31
CA ASN A 155 -6.02 26.26 24.60
C ASN A 155 -5.56 25.31 25.73
N ALA A 156 -5.57 23.99 25.52
CA ALA A 156 -5.03 23.03 26.49
C ALA A 156 -3.50 23.12 26.62
N GLY A 157 -2.81 23.68 25.62
CA GLY A 157 -1.35 23.76 25.57
C GLY A 157 -0.73 22.39 25.28
N VAL A 158 -0.48 21.60 26.33
CA VAL A 158 0.12 20.26 26.22
C VAL A 158 -0.96 19.20 26.38
N LEU A 159 -1.02 18.26 25.43
CA LEU A 159 -1.92 17.11 25.46
C LEU A 159 -1.15 15.80 25.57
N GLN A 160 -1.72 14.87 26.32
CA GLN A 160 -1.39 13.46 26.13
C GLN A 160 -2.20 12.93 24.95
N ILE A 161 -1.50 12.31 23.99
CA ILE A 161 -2.08 11.72 22.80
C ILE A 161 -1.70 10.25 22.69
N LEU A 162 -2.48 9.53 21.89
CA LEU A 162 -2.11 8.23 21.37
C LEU A 162 -1.62 8.39 19.94
N TYR A 163 -0.52 7.72 19.61
CA TYR A 163 0.04 7.73 18.26
C TYR A 163 0.41 6.32 17.79
N ARG A 164 0.49 6.15 16.47
CA ARG A 164 1.09 4.99 15.81
C ARG A 164 1.66 5.40 14.46
N LYS A 165 2.78 4.77 14.06
CA LYS A 165 3.34 4.96 12.72
C LYS A 165 2.41 4.31 11.69
N VAL A 166 2.21 4.98 10.56
CA VAL A 166 1.40 4.47 9.44
C VAL A 166 2.13 4.70 8.12
N GLU A 167 1.74 3.99 7.08
CA GLU A 167 2.20 4.29 5.74
C GLU A 167 1.64 5.65 5.27
N CYS A 168 2.48 6.45 4.63
CA CYS A 168 2.11 7.66 3.93
C CYS A 168 1.32 7.31 2.66
N ASN A 169 0.19 8.00 2.48
CA ASN A 169 -0.63 7.92 1.28
C ASN A 169 -0.95 9.32 0.77
N TYR A 170 -0.24 9.71 -0.30
CA TYR A 170 -0.42 10.97 -1.02
C TYR A 170 -1.30 10.80 -2.28
N ASN A 171 -2.17 9.79 -2.33
CA ASN A 171 -3.19 9.61 -3.38
C ASN A 171 -2.67 9.63 -4.82
N GLY A 172 -1.52 9.01 -5.07
CA GLY A 172 -0.93 8.91 -6.41
C GLY A 172 -0.01 10.08 -6.81
N GLU A 173 0.32 10.99 -5.88
CA GLU A 173 1.37 11.99 -6.11
C GLU A 173 2.70 11.33 -6.48
N MET A 174 3.38 11.95 -7.44
CA MET A 174 4.71 11.53 -7.87
C MET A 174 5.74 11.93 -6.81
N VAL A 175 6.70 11.05 -6.53
CA VAL A 175 7.87 11.43 -5.74
C VAL A 175 8.61 12.54 -6.48
N VAL A 176 8.92 13.61 -5.75
CA VAL A 176 9.58 14.81 -6.28
C VAL A 176 11.00 14.88 -5.78
N PHE A 177 11.91 15.18 -6.70
CA PHE A 177 13.32 15.43 -6.45
C PHE A 177 13.60 16.89 -6.75
N GLN A 178 13.81 17.69 -5.71
CA GLN A 178 14.26 19.07 -5.86
C GLN A 178 15.78 19.09 -5.83
N VAL A 179 16.39 19.35 -6.98
CA VAL A 179 17.85 19.44 -7.11
C VAL A 179 18.33 20.70 -6.41
N ASP A 180 19.38 20.57 -5.60
CA ASP A 180 19.99 21.70 -4.88
C ASP A 180 20.61 22.71 -5.86
N GLY A 181 20.52 24.00 -5.53
CA GLY A 181 21.03 25.08 -6.38
C GLY A 181 22.56 25.08 -6.56
N GLY A 182 23.30 24.45 -5.65
CA GLY A 182 24.75 24.24 -5.75
C GLY A 182 25.15 23.02 -6.59
N SER A 183 24.20 22.22 -7.06
CA SER A 183 24.46 21.05 -7.90
C SER A 183 25.15 21.43 -9.21
N ASN A 184 26.10 20.62 -9.64
CA ASN A 184 26.85 20.75 -10.89
C ASN A 184 27.31 19.36 -11.38
N ALA A 185 28.18 19.30 -12.39
CA ALA A 185 28.62 18.03 -12.96
C ALA A 185 29.43 17.15 -11.98
N TYR A 186 29.99 17.69 -10.90
CA TYR A 186 30.84 16.94 -9.95
C TYR A 186 30.22 16.82 -8.55
N TYR A 187 29.13 17.55 -8.30
CA TYR A 187 28.40 17.57 -7.04
C TYR A 187 26.90 17.53 -7.33
N PHE A 188 26.18 16.57 -6.77
CA PHE A 188 24.73 16.48 -6.91
C PHE A 188 24.09 16.35 -5.55
N ALA A 189 23.12 17.19 -5.23
CA ALA A 189 22.27 17.01 -4.07
C ALA A 189 20.80 17.19 -4.43
N ALA A 190 19.93 16.42 -3.79
CA ALA A 190 18.50 16.53 -3.99
C ALA A 190 17.73 16.33 -2.68
N LEU A 191 16.73 17.18 -2.47
CA LEU A 191 15.67 17.01 -1.49
C LEU A 191 14.62 16.06 -2.07
N VAL A 192 14.21 15.06 -1.29
CA VAL A 192 13.19 14.08 -1.70
C VAL A 192 11.86 14.37 -0.99
N GLU A 193 10.81 14.63 -1.76
CA GLU A 193 9.46 14.96 -1.27
C GLU A 193 8.42 13.90 -1.69
N TYR A 194 7.35 13.79 -0.91
CA TYR A 194 6.14 12.98 -1.20
C TYR A 194 6.39 11.48 -1.39
N VAL A 195 7.30 10.93 -0.58
CA VAL A 195 7.57 9.49 -0.57
C VAL A 195 6.43 8.76 0.16
N ASN A 196 5.62 8.00 -0.59
CA ASN A 196 4.56 7.13 -0.05
C ASN A 196 5.13 5.98 0.83
N GLY A 197 4.30 5.14 1.42
CA GLY A 197 4.78 3.97 2.18
C GLY A 197 5.42 4.38 3.51
N ASP A 198 6.56 3.82 3.89
CA ASP A 198 7.14 4.03 5.24
C ASP A 198 7.49 5.50 5.55
N GLY A 199 7.63 6.34 4.51
CA GLY A 199 7.96 7.77 4.59
C GLY A 199 9.42 8.08 4.98
N GLU A 200 10.07 7.20 5.74
CA GLU A 200 11.45 7.35 6.20
C GLU A 200 12.46 6.73 5.24
N ILE A 201 13.37 7.54 4.69
CA ILE A 201 14.42 7.06 3.77
C ILE A 201 15.71 6.76 4.57
N GLY A 202 16.20 5.52 4.45
CA GLY A 202 17.43 5.06 5.09
C GLY A 202 18.68 5.18 4.21
N GLN A 203 18.51 5.13 2.88
CA GLN A 203 19.59 5.21 1.90
C GLN A 203 19.05 5.72 0.56
N VAL A 204 19.89 6.49 -0.15
CA VAL A 204 19.65 6.90 -1.54
C VAL A 204 20.88 6.56 -2.37
N GLU A 205 20.66 6.09 -3.59
CA GLU A 205 21.73 5.80 -4.55
C GLU A 205 21.39 6.37 -5.93
N LEU A 206 22.42 6.69 -6.71
CA LEU A 206 22.31 7.33 -8.01
C LEU A 206 22.96 6.46 -9.10
N LYS A 207 22.24 6.24 -10.20
CA LYS A 207 22.74 5.55 -11.40
C LYS A 207 22.78 6.52 -12.59
N GLN A 208 23.86 6.46 -13.35
CA GLN A 208 24.10 7.29 -14.53
C GLN A 208 23.68 6.54 -15.81
N ALA A 209 23.54 7.26 -16.93
CA ALA A 209 22.98 6.74 -18.19
C ALA A 209 23.81 5.68 -18.94
N LEU A 210 25.08 5.42 -18.56
CA LEU A 210 25.98 4.52 -19.29
C LEU A 210 26.13 3.16 -18.60
N GLU A 211 26.20 2.12 -19.42
CA GLU A 211 26.29 0.65 -19.21
C GLU A 211 27.03 0.15 -17.95
N SER A 212 26.53 0.53 -16.78
CA SER A 212 26.84 -0.15 -15.55
C SER A 212 25.58 -0.18 -14.71
N ASP A 213 25.22 -1.35 -14.19
CA ASP A 213 24.24 -1.48 -13.12
C ASP A 213 24.80 -1.00 -11.76
N THR A 214 25.75 -0.06 -11.82
CA THR A 214 26.44 0.47 -10.65
C THR A 214 25.64 1.62 -10.06
N TRP A 215 25.29 1.45 -8.79
CA TRP A 215 24.60 2.43 -7.99
C TRP A 215 25.61 3.14 -7.10
N LEU A 216 25.69 4.47 -7.22
CA LEU A 216 26.59 5.29 -6.41
C LEU A 216 25.85 5.69 -5.12
N PRO A 217 26.33 5.30 -3.94
CA PRO A 217 25.68 5.65 -2.68
C PRO A 217 25.77 7.15 -2.43
N MET A 218 24.62 7.76 -2.16
CA MET A 218 24.52 9.15 -1.74
C MET A 218 24.63 9.23 -0.21
N SER A 219 25.31 10.25 0.29
CA SER A 219 25.38 10.57 1.72
C SER A 219 24.16 11.37 2.15
N HIS A 220 23.57 11.02 3.29
CA HIS A 220 22.57 11.86 3.94
C HIS A 220 23.24 13.18 4.37
N SER A 221 22.69 14.32 3.94
CA SER A 221 23.27 15.63 4.22
C SER A 221 22.65 16.27 5.45
N TRP A 222 21.34 16.55 5.40
CA TRP A 222 20.52 17.12 6.46
C TRP A 222 19.05 17.01 6.05
N GLY A 223 18.11 17.00 7.00
CA GLY A 223 16.68 16.90 6.67
C GLY A 223 16.37 15.73 5.73
N ALA A 224 15.63 15.99 4.65
CA ALA A 224 15.39 15.03 3.57
C ALA A 224 16.35 15.18 2.35
N VAL A 225 17.51 15.81 2.54
CA VAL A 225 18.51 16.09 1.48
C VAL A 225 19.61 15.01 1.45
N TRP A 226 19.86 14.49 0.25
CA TRP A 226 20.91 13.51 -0.03
C TRP A 226 21.90 14.07 -1.04
N LYS A 227 23.19 13.81 -0.86
CA LYS A 227 24.26 14.36 -1.71
C LYS A 227 25.25 13.30 -2.21
N LEU A 228 25.87 13.59 -3.35
CA LEU A 228 26.91 12.78 -3.98
C LEU A 228 27.99 13.68 -4.55
N GLU A 229 29.25 13.33 -4.29
CA GLU A 229 30.43 13.99 -4.83
C GLU A 229 31.20 12.96 -5.66
N VAL A 230 31.56 13.31 -6.90
CA VAL A 230 32.23 12.42 -7.84
C VAL A 230 33.47 13.06 -8.44
N THR A 231 34.45 12.24 -8.83
CA THR A 231 35.70 12.68 -9.44
C THR A 231 35.63 12.87 -10.95
N SER A 232 34.59 12.34 -11.59
CA SER A 232 34.31 12.48 -13.02
C SER A 232 32.91 13.09 -13.23
N PRO A 233 32.70 13.85 -14.32
CA PRO A 233 31.40 14.47 -14.59
C PRO A 233 30.25 13.46 -14.62
N LEU A 234 29.19 13.75 -13.86
CA LEU A 234 27.94 13.00 -13.89
C LEU A 234 27.33 13.02 -15.29
N ARG A 235 26.94 11.84 -15.77
CA ARG A 235 26.32 11.65 -17.08
C ARG A 235 24.84 11.33 -16.92
N ALA A 236 24.02 12.35 -17.12
CA ALA A 236 22.57 12.24 -17.16
C ALA A 236 22.07 11.52 -18.44
N PRO A 237 20.84 10.97 -18.46
CA PRO A 237 19.86 10.93 -17.37
C PRO A 237 20.34 10.19 -16.11
N LEU A 238 19.89 10.66 -14.94
CA LEU A 238 20.22 10.08 -13.64
C LEU A 238 18.97 9.39 -13.07
N SER A 239 19.14 8.13 -12.67
CA SER A 239 18.15 7.38 -11.92
C SER A 239 18.45 7.45 -10.44
N LEU A 240 17.42 7.51 -9.59
CA LEU A 240 17.58 7.50 -8.13
C LEU A 240 16.90 6.28 -7.52
N ARG A 241 17.61 5.54 -6.66
CA ARG A 241 17.08 4.43 -5.87
C ARG A 241 16.94 4.88 -4.42
N LEU A 242 15.75 4.77 -3.86
CA LEU A 242 15.45 5.09 -2.46
C LEU A 242 15.22 3.79 -1.71
N THR A 243 15.83 3.63 -0.53
CA THR A 243 15.62 2.49 0.36
C THR A 243 14.99 2.99 1.65
N TYR A 244 13.84 2.43 2.04
CA TYR A 244 13.21 2.81 3.30
C TYR A 244 14.02 2.37 4.51
N LEU A 245 14.01 3.20 5.55
CA LEU A 245 14.77 2.99 6.77
C LEU A 245 14.34 1.73 7.51
N ASP A 246 13.03 1.51 7.67
CA ASP A 246 12.50 0.41 8.48
C ASP A 246 12.35 -0.89 7.68
N SER A 247 11.69 -0.83 6.51
CA SER A 247 11.44 -2.05 5.74
C SER A 247 12.62 -2.51 4.88
N GLY A 248 13.57 -1.63 4.56
CA GLY A 248 14.65 -1.91 3.61
C GLY A 248 14.16 -2.11 2.17
N LYS A 249 12.87 -1.89 1.88
CA LYS A 249 12.35 -1.95 0.51
C LYS A 249 12.94 -0.82 -0.32
N THR A 250 13.11 -1.07 -1.62
CA THR A 250 13.65 -0.09 -2.55
C THR A 250 12.64 0.34 -3.60
N VAL A 251 12.70 1.60 -4.02
CA VAL A 251 12.09 2.10 -5.27
C VAL A 251 13.12 2.75 -6.14
N VAL A 252 12.91 2.64 -7.44
CA VAL A 252 13.77 3.25 -8.45
C VAL A 252 12.96 4.27 -9.27
N ALA A 253 13.37 5.52 -9.21
CA ALA A 253 12.98 6.57 -10.13
C ALA A 253 13.95 6.54 -11.32
N SER A 254 13.60 5.77 -12.35
CA SER A 254 14.41 5.64 -13.57
C SER A 254 14.45 6.95 -14.34
N ASP A 255 15.65 7.37 -14.71
CA ASP A 255 15.92 8.53 -15.57
C ASP A 255 15.19 9.83 -15.16
N VAL A 256 14.92 9.96 -13.86
CA VAL A 256 14.08 11.03 -13.31
C VAL A 256 14.74 12.41 -13.42
N ILE A 257 16.07 12.47 -13.40
CA ILE A 257 16.82 13.69 -13.65
C ILE A 257 17.30 13.65 -15.11
N PRO A 258 16.70 14.42 -16.03
CA PRO A 258 16.99 14.31 -17.46
C PRO A 258 18.35 14.89 -17.83
N ALA A 259 18.84 14.59 -19.03
CA ALA A 259 19.96 15.33 -19.61
C ALA A 259 19.63 16.83 -19.69
N GLY A 260 20.59 17.70 -19.34
CA GLY A 260 20.38 19.15 -19.29
C GLY A 260 19.60 19.66 -18.08
N TRP A 261 19.49 18.86 -17.02
CA TRP A 261 18.90 19.28 -15.74
C TRP A 261 19.50 20.58 -15.21
N GLN A 262 18.70 21.33 -14.46
CA GLN A 262 19.03 22.65 -13.95
C GLN A 262 19.12 22.62 -12.42
N PRO A 263 20.17 23.19 -11.81
CA PRO A 263 20.23 23.36 -10.36
C PRO A 263 19.02 24.16 -9.86
N GLY A 264 18.46 23.76 -8.71
CA GLY A 264 17.26 24.37 -8.14
C GLY A 264 15.93 23.88 -8.72
N ALA A 265 15.93 23.10 -9.80
CA ALA A 265 14.71 22.61 -10.42
C ALA A 265 14.11 21.40 -9.68
N LYS A 266 12.79 21.22 -9.83
CA LYS A 266 12.04 20.06 -9.33
C LYS A 266 11.78 19.07 -10.47
N TYR A 267 12.05 17.80 -10.23
CA TYR A 267 11.80 16.70 -11.15
C TYR A 267 10.88 15.68 -10.51
N LYS A 268 9.88 15.20 -11.25
CA LYS A 268 8.89 14.23 -10.76
C LYS A 268 9.15 12.88 -11.39
N SER A 269 9.04 11.82 -10.59
CA SER A 269 9.05 10.44 -11.08
C SER A 269 7.90 10.18 -12.07
N ASN A 270 8.14 9.43 -13.15
CA ASN A 270 7.10 9.04 -14.11
C ASN A 270 7.34 7.58 -14.59
N PRO A 271 6.38 6.64 -14.42
CA PRO A 271 5.10 6.80 -13.73
C PRO A 271 5.27 7.22 -12.26
N PRO A 272 4.19 7.63 -11.54
CA PRO A 272 4.27 7.77 -10.08
C PRO A 272 4.96 6.52 -9.53
N LEU A 273 5.89 6.69 -8.59
CA LEU A 273 6.45 5.56 -7.86
C LEU A 273 5.32 4.96 -7.03
N SER A 274 4.45 4.20 -7.69
CA SER A 274 3.48 3.39 -7.04
C SER A 274 4.22 2.15 -6.57
N PHE A 275 4.48 2.14 -5.28
CA PHE A 275 4.24 0.89 -4.61
C PHE A 275 2.75 0.63 -4.80
N VAL A 276 2.39 -0.31 -5.68
CA VAL A 276 1.39 -1.28 -5.19
C VAL A 276 1.96 -1.69 -3.83
N ILE A 277 1.20 -1.48 -2.77
CA ILE A 277 1.55 -1.99 -1.44
C ILE A 277 1.53 -3.52 -1.59
N ALA A 278 2.57 -4.10 -2.19
CA ALA A 278 3.06 -5.37 -1.76
C ALA A 278 3.48 -5.08 -0.32
N ARG A 279 2.59 -5.42 0.60
CA ARG A 279 2.99 -5.70 1.98
C ARG A 279 4.11 -6.74 1.87
N MET A 280 5.38 -6.35 1.72
CA MET A 280 6.44 -7.06 2.43
C MET A 280 6.28 -6.71 3.91
N LYS A 281 5.19 -7.20 4.50
CA LYS A 281 5.39 -7.91 5.74
C LYS A 281 6.49 -8.91 5.38
N LYS A 282 7.56 -8.99 6.17
CA LYS A 282 8.10 -10.33 6.43
C LYS A 282 6.92 -11.07 7.05
N ILE A 283 6.11 -11.68 6.19
CA ILE A 283 5.10 -12.61 6.63
C ILE A 283 5.96 -13.80 7.00
N ASN A 284 6.35 -13.85 8.28
CA ASN A 284 6.36 -15.15 8.93
C ASN A 284 5.08 -15.83 8.44
N ALA A 285 5.20 -16.98 7.80
CA ALA A 285 4.14 -17.67 7.05
C ALA A 285 2.73 -17.63 7.68
N ALA A 286 2.63 -17.39 9.00
CA ALA A 286 1.45 -17.08 9.80
C ALA A 286 0.54 -15.89 9.40
N GLY A 287 0.54 -15.40 8.15
CA GLY A 287 -0.33 -14.27 7.76
C GLY A 287 -0.79 -14.23 6.30
N TRP A 288 -0.36 -15.19 5.48
CA TRP A 288 -1.15 -15.66 4.35
C TRP A 288 -2.12 -16.67 4.96
N ALA A 289 -3.38 -16.70 4.54
CA ALA A 289 -4.23 -17.81 4.95
C ALA A 289 -3.50 -19.12 4.60
N ASP A 290 -3.62 -20.14 5.45
CA ASP A 290 -3.09 -21.50 5.26
C ASP A 290 -3.73 -22.23 4.05
N ALA A 291 -4.02 -21.51 2.96
CA ALA A 291 -4.64 -22.05 1.76
C ALA A 291 -3.57 -22.13 0.66
N ASP A 292 -2.89 -23.27 0.62
CA ASP A 292 -2.17 -23.68 -0.58
C ASP A 292 -3.18 -23.78 -1.74
N ALA A 293 -2.91 -23.08 -2.83
CA ALA A 293 -3.60 -23.26 -4.10
C ALA A 293 -2.61 -23.83 -5.12
N GLY A 294 -3.09 -24.61 -6.08
CA GLY A 294 -2.28 -24.87 -7.25
C GLY A 294 -2.36 -23.71 -8.23
N ALA A 295 -1.32 -23.60 -9.05
CA ALA A 295 -1.29 -22.70 -10.17
C ALA A 295 -0.71 -23.37 -11.40
N THR A 296 -1.42 -23.26 -12.51
CA THR A 296 -0.91 -23.52 -13.86
C THR A 296 -0.91 -22.21 -14.65
N TRP A 297 -0.60 -22.30 -15.95
CA TRP A 297 -0.79 -21.17 -16.83
C TRP A 297 -1.22 -21.61 -18.23
N TYR A 298 -1.84 -20.69 -18.97
CA TYR A 298 -2.35 -20.92 -20.31
C TYR A 298 -2.10 -19.72 -21.24
N GLY A 299 -2.29 -19.96 -22.54
CA GLY A 299 -2.09 -18.98 -23.61
C GLY A 299 -0.62 -18.74 -23.94
N GLU A 300 -0.32 -17.55 -24.49
CA GLU A 300 1.03 -17.17 -24.88
C GLU A 300 1.91 -16.79 -23.67
N PRO A 301 3.24 -17.03 -23.72
CA PRO A 301 4.14 -16.80 -22.58
C PRO A 301 4.16 -15.36 -22.01
N GLU A 302 3.86 -14.36 -22.83
CA GLU A 302 3.73 -12.94 -22.41
C GLU A 302 2.29 -12.41 -22.64
N GLY A 303 1.36 -13.30 -22.97
CA GLY A 303 -0.03 -12.97 -23.27
C GLY A 303 -0.92 -13.02 -22.03
N ALA A 304 -2.19 -12.65 -22.23
CA ALA A 304 -3.23 -12.58 -21.20
C ALA A 304 -3.99 -13.90 -20.98
N GLY A 305 -3.50 -15.02 -21.51
CA GLY A 305 -4.30 -16.23 -21.62
C GLY A 305 -5.18 -16.17 -22.88
N SER A 306 -6.50 -16.07 -22.71
CA SER A 306 -7.48 -15.97 -23.80
C SER A 306 -8.06 -14.55 -23.90
N THR A 307 -8.48 -14.13 -25.10
CA THR A 307 -9.21 -12.86 -25.32
C THR A 307 -10.74 -13.02 -25.27
N GLY A 308 -11.25 -14.22 -25.00
CA GLY A 308 -12.68 -14.57 -25.05
C GLY A 308 -13.16 -15.29 -23.79
N GLY A 309 -12.58 -14.93 -22.64
CA GLY A 309 -12.84 -15.61 -21.38
C GLY A 309 -14.27 -15.47 -20.88
N ALA A 310 -14.67 -16.36 -19.96
CA ALA A 310 -16.02 -16.49 -19.42
C ALA A 310 -16.57 -15.23 -18.73
N CYS A 311 -15.72 -14.26 -18.37
CA CYS A 311 -16.14 -12.96 -17.83
C CYS A 311 -16.45 -11.91 -18.92
N GLU A 312 -16.26 -12.23 -20.20
CA GLU A 312 -16.61 -11.39 -21.36
C GLU A 312 -15.87 -10.04 -21.45
N TYR A 313 -14.73 -9.90 -20.75
CA TYR A 313 -13.87 -8.72 -20.83
C TYR A 313 -13.16 -8.54 -22.20
N GLY A 314 -13.27 -9.53 -23.08
CA GLY A 314 -12.78 -9.43 -24.45
C GLY A 314 -11.28 -9.07 -24.53
N VAL A 315 -10.96 -8.06 -25.34
CA VAL A 315 -9.58 -7.56 -25.51
C VAL A 315 -9.06 -6.80 -24.30
N ALA A 316 -9.89 -6.42 -23.33
CA ALA A 316 -9.47 -5.65 -22.16
C ALA A 316 -8.42 -6.40 -21.32
N VAL A 317 -8.49 -7.73 -21.27
CA VAL A 317 -7.59 -8.58 -20.47
C VAL A 317 -6.11 -8.38 -20.83
N ALA A 318 -5.80 -8.06 -22.10
CA ALA A 318 -4.44 -7.80 -22.55
C ALA A 318 -4.01 -6.32 -22.44
N ASN A 319 -4.97 -5.41 -22.27
CA ASN A 319 -4.78 -3.97 -22.36
C ASN A 319 -4.79 -3.31 -20.98
N PRO A 320 -4.35 -2.04 -20.86
CA PRO A 320 -4.56 -1.26 -19.65
C PRO A 320 -6.04 -1.26 -19.24
N PRO A 321 -6.36 -1.39 -17.94
CA PRO A 321 -5.46 -1.46 -16.78
C PRO A 321 -5.07 -2.89 -16.35
N LEU A 322 -5.52 -3.93 -17.04
CA LEU A 322 -5.27 -5.33 -16.64
C LEU A 322 -3.86 -5.79 -17.04
N TYR A 323 -3.32 -5.27 -18.14
CA TYR A 323 -1.95 -5.53 -18.60
C TYR A 323 -1.58 -7.03 -18.66
N ALA A 324 -2.52 -7.91 -18.98
CA ALA A 324 -2.33 -9.37 -18.94
C ALA A 324 -1.94 -9.92 -17.54
N MET A 325 -2.21 -9.20 -16.45
CA MET A 325 -2.09 -9.70 -15.07
C MET A 325 -3.42 -10.32 -14.64
N VAL A 326 -3.80 -11.40 -15.32
CA VAL A 326 -5.10 -12.06 -15.18
C VAL A 326 -4.97 -13.57 -14.96
N SER A 327 -6.05 -14.19 -14.50
CA SER A 327 -6.16 -15.63 -14.30
C SER A 327 -7.56 -16.15 -14.63
N ALA A 328 -7.63 -17.37 -15.16
CA ALA A 328 -8.83 -18.18 -15.12
C ALA A 328 -8.94 -18.87 -13.75
N GLY A 329 -10.09 -18.74 -13.10
CA GLY A 329 -10.33 -19.31 -11.78
C GLY A 329 -10.94 -20.70 -11.86
N GLY A 330 -10.49 -21.62 -10.99
CA GLY A 330 -11.27 -22.83 -10.70
C GLY A 330 -12.65 -22.51 -10.08
N PRO A 331 -13.52 -23.51 -9.84
CA PRO A 331 -14.90 -23.28 -9.43
C PRO A 331 -15.08 -22.42 -8.17
N SER A 332 -14.15 -22.50 -7.21
CA SER A 332 -14.18 -21.70 -5.98
C SER A 332 -13.81 -20.23 -6.19
N LEU A 333 -13.06 -19.91 -7.24
CA LEU A 333 -12.64 -18.55 -7.59
C LEU A 333 -13.60 -17.93 -8.60
N PHE A 334 -13.92 -18.62 -9.70
CA PHE A 334 -14.82 -18.13 -10.72
C PHE A 334 -16.27 -18.04 -10.21
N ASN A 335 -16.69 -19.01 -9.38
CA ASN A 335 -17.97 -19.01 -8.67
C ASN A 335 -19.19 -18.67 -9.56
N ASN A 336 -19.30 -19.35 -10.71
CA ASN A 336 -20.37 -19.13 -11.70
C ASN A 336 -20.49 -17.66 -12.16
N GLY A 337 -19.37 -16.96 -12.34
CA GLY A 337 -19.32 -15.57 -12.79
C GLY A 337 -19.18 -14.54 -11.67
N LYS A 338 -19.57 -14.89 -10.45
CA LYS A 338 -19.51 -13.98 -9.28
C LYS A 338 -18.10 -13.55 -8.92
N GLY A 339 -17.12 -14.37 -9.29
CA GLY A 339 -15.71 -14.07 -9.09
C GLY A 339 -15.10 -13.17 -10.16
N CYS A 340 -15.79 -12.92 -11.27
CA CYS A 340 -15.28 -12.03 -12.31
C CYS A 340 -15.00 -10.64 -11.74
N GLY A 341 -13.83 -10.10 -12.04
CA GLY A 341 -13.39 -8.80 -11.53
C GLY A 341 -12.70 -8.85 -10.18
N THR A 342 -12.80 -9.95 -9.42
CA THR A 342 -12.11 -10.06 -8.12
C THR A 342 -10.59 -10.12 -8.27
N CYS A 343 -9.87 -9.59 -7.27
CA CYS A 343 -8.41 -9.55 -7.27
C CYS A 343 -7.80 -10.39 -6.16
N TYR A 344 -6.66 -10.99 -6.47
CA TYR A 344 -5.89 -11.82 -5.54
C TYR A 344 -4.42 -11.45 -5.59
N GLU A 345 -3.78 -11.42 -4.41
CA GLU A 345 -2.33 -11.48 -4.33
C GLU A 345 -1.91 -12.95 -4.33
N ILE A 346 -0.95 -13.31 -5.19
CA ILE A 346 -0.43 -14.66 -5.38
C ILE A 346 1.08 -14.63 -5.21
N MET A 347 1.63 -15.58 -4.45
CA MET A 347 3.06 -15.71 -4.20
C MET A 347 3.49 -17.17 -4.30
N CYS A 348 4.65 -17.42 -4.89
CA CYS A 348 5.27 -18.74 -4.90
C CYS A 348 6.61 -18.72 -4.15
N THR A 349 6.94 -19.83 -3.50
CA THR A 349 8.20 -20.02 -2.75
C THR A 349 8.82 -21.39 -2.94
N GLY A 350 8.03 -22.40 -3.36
CA GLY A 350 8.47 -23.79 -3.47
C GLY A 350 9.38 -24.11 -4.67
N ASN A 351 9.49 -23.22 -5.67
CA ASN A 351 10.36 -23.40 -6.83
C ASN A 351 11.59 -22.47 -6.76
N PRO A 352 12.82 -22.91 -7.10
CA PRO A 352 14.01 -22.06 -7.09
C PRO A 352 13.90 -20.78 -7.93
N ALA A 353 13.07 -20.79 -8.98
CA ALA A 353 12.81 -19.64 -9.83
C ALA A 353 11.82 -18.63 -9.24
N CYS A 354 11.10 -18.99 -8.17
CA CYS A 354 10.19 -18.09 -7.48
C CYS A 354 10.91 -16.87 -6.90
N SER A 355 10.32 -15.70 -7.09
CA SER A 355 10.81 -14.45 -6.50
C SER A 355 10.57 -14.36 -4.99
N GLY A 356 9.59 -15.10 -4.46
CA GLY A 356 9.08 -14.93 -3.10
C GLY A 356 8.33 -13.61 -2.88
N SER A 357 8.03 -12.87 -3.95
CA SER A 357 7.25 -11.62 -3.91
C SER A 357 5.87 -11.86 -4.49
N PRO A 358 4.81 -11.25 -3.92
CA PRO A 358 3.48 -11.41 -4.43
C PRO A 358 3.24 -10.60 -5.70
N ILE A 359 2.40 -11.10 -6.59
CA ILE A 359 1.80 -10.37 -7.71
C ILE A 359 0.30 -10.22 -7.47
N THR A 360 -0.34 -9.23 -8.08
CA THR A 360 -1.80 -9.13 -8.10
C THR A 360 -2.34 -9.60 -9.43
N VAL A 361 -3.39 -10.42 -9.42
CA VAL A 361 -4.11 -10.83 -10.62
C VAL A 361 -5.61 -10.59 -10.48
N THR A 362 -6.30 -10.37 -11.59
CA THR A 362 -7.76 -10.31 -11.67
C THR A 362 -8.31 -11.60 -12.26
N ILE A 363 -9.42 -12.12 -11.71
CA ILE A 363 -10.15 -13.25 -12.29
C ILE A 363 -10.97 -12.75 -13.49
N THR A 364 -10.67 -13.27 -14.67
CA THR A 364 -11.30 -12.83 -15.93
C THR A 364 -11.81 -13.98 -16.80
N ASP A 365 -11.65 -15.22 -16.34
CA ASP A 365 -12.03 -16.41 -17.09
C ASP A 365 -12.34 -17.59 -16.13
N GLU A 366 -12.94 -18.65 -16.67
CA GLU A 366 -13.24 -19.90 -15.98
C GLU A 366 -12.23 -20.98 -16.40
N CYS A 367 -11.69 -21.73 -15.45
CA CYS A 367 -10.93 -22.93 -15.73
C CYS A 367 -11.76 -24.18 -15.36
N PRO A 368 -12.46 -24.81 -16.32
CA PRO A 368 -13.47 -25.83 -16.02
C PRO A 368 -12.94 -27.26 -15.90
N GLY A 369 -11.63 -27.50 -15.99
CA GLY A 369 -11.08 -28.86 -16.09
C GLY A 369 -9.65 -29.01 -15.57
N GLY A 370 -9.18 -30.26 -15.53
CA GLY A 370 -7.82 -30.59 -15.09
C GLY A 370 -7.58 -30.21 -13.61
N PRO A 371 -6.38 -29.67 -13.29
CA PRO A 371 -6.04 -29.22 -11.94
C PRO A 371 -7.09 -28.29 -11.31
N CYS A 372 -7.77 -27.48 -12.13
CA CYS A 372 -8.74 -26.49 -11.69
C CYS A 372 -9.97 -27.04 -10.99
N VAL A 373 -10.34 -28.29 -11.29
CA VAL A 373 -11.47 -28.97 -10.64
C VAL A 373 -11.04 -30.06 -9.67
N SER A 374 -9.78 -30.50 -9.72
CA SER A 374 -9.24 -31.50 -8.80
C SER A 374 -8.72 -30.90 -7.49
N GLU A 375 -8.41 -29.60 -7.49
CA GLU A 375 -7.90 -28.90 -6.31
C GLU A 375 -8.98 -28.01 -5.69
N PRO A 376 -8.95 -27.79 -4.36
CA PRO A 376 -9.91 -26.93 -3.69
C PRO A 376 -9.90 -25.47 -4.22
N VAL A 377 -8.71 -24.99 -4.56
CA VAL A 377 -8.48 -23.66 -5.13
C VAL A 377 -7.35 -23.75 -6.14
N HIS A 378 -7.59 -23.22 -7.33
CA HIS A 378 -6.63 -23.28 -8.42
C HIS A 378 -6.68 -22.03 -9.28
N PHE A 379 -5.51 -21.47 -9.57
CA PHE A 379 -5.33 -20.34 -10.48
C PHE A 379 -4.70 -20.82 -11.78
N ASP A 380 -5.42 -20.77 -12.89
CA ASP A 380 -4.79 -20.96 -14.19
C ASP A 380 -4.39 -19.58 -14.71
N LEU A 381 -3.13 -19.22 -14.50
CA LEU A 381 -2.60 -17.88 -14.74
C LEU A 381 -2.43 -17.62 -16.24
N SER A 382 -2.51 -16.35 -16.63
CA SER A 382 -1.93 -15.94 -17.91
C SER A 382 -0.40 -16.18 -17.93
N GLY A 383 0.17 -16.40 -19.12
CA GLY A 383 1.63 -16.60 -19.25
C GLY A 383 2.45 -15.45 -18.68
N LYS A 384 1.96 -14.22 -18.83
CA LYS A 384 2.60 -13.03 -18.24
C LYS A 384 2.52 -13.04 -16.71
N ALA A 385 1.36 -13.34 -16.11
CA ALA A 385 1.23 -13.43 -14.66
C ALA A 385 2.09 -14.54 -14.06
N MET A 386 2.13 -15.73 -14.68
CA MET A 386 3.03 -16.82 -14.27
C MET A 386 4.50 -16.39 -14.32
N GLY A 387 4.91 -15.71 -15.40
CA GLY A 387 6.26 -15.17 -15.52
C GLY A 387 6.60 -14.15 -14.43
N ALA A 388 5.64 -13.32 -14.02
CA ALA A 388 5.81 -12.29 -13.00
C ALA A 388 6.06 -12.84 -11.58
N LEU A 389 5.70 -14.10 -11.30
CA LEU A 389 6.05 -14.78 -10.06
C LEU A 389 7.55 -15.11 -9.95
N ALA A 390 8.27 -15.11 -11.07
CA ALA A 390 9.66 -15.51 -11.13
C ALA A 390 10.64 -14.40 -10.72
N LYS A 391 11.85 -14.78 -10.33
CA LYS A 391 13.00 -13.87 -10.23
C LYS A 391 13.27 -13.20 -11.60
N PRO A 392 13.84 -11.98 -11.60
CA PRO A 392 14.25 -11.33 -12.84
C PRO A 392 15.08 -12.27 -13.74
N GLY A 393 14.65 -12.42 -15.00
CA GLY A 393 15.30 -13.30 -15.98
C GLY A 393 14.92 -14.80 -15.91
N GLN A 394 14.09 -15.23 -14.95
CA GLN A 394 13.74 -16.65 -14.76
C GLN A 394 12.29 -16.99 -15.12
N ALA A 395 11.56 -16.09 -15.79
CA ALA A 395 10.16 -16.28 -16.16
C ALA A 395 9.93 -17.54 -17.03
N ALA A 396 10.78 -17.77 -18.03
CA ALA A 396 10.70 -18.96 -18.88
C ALA A 396 10.94 -20.26 -18.08
N GLN A 397 11.90 -20.23 -17.15
CA GLN A 397 12.18 -21.38 -16.28
C GLN A 397 10.98 -21.71 -15.39
N LEU A 398 10.36 -20.69 -14.78
CA LEU A 398 9.19 -20.90 -13.93
C LEU A 398 7.99 -21.43 -14.72
N ARG A 399 7.73 -20.89 -15.93
CA ARG A 399 6.68 -21.40 -16.83
C ARG A 399 6.89 -22.86 -17.24
N SER A 400 8.15 -23.30 -17.36
CA SER A 400 8.49 -24.69 -17.70
C SER A 400 8.42 -25.66 -16.52
N ALA A 401 8.18 -25.18 -15.30
CA ALA A 401 8.20 -26.00 -14.10
C ALA A 401 6.97 -26.94 -13.95
N GLY A 402 5.92 -26.70 -14.74
CA GLY A 402 4.63 -27.38 -14.57
C GLY A 402 3.80 -26.73 -13.45
N PRO A 403 2.82 -27.47 -12.89
CA PRO A 403 1.97 -26.95 -11.81
C PRO A 403 2.79 -26.52 -10.59
N LEU A 404 2.45 -25.36 -10.03
CA LEU A 404 3.07 -24.79 -8.85
C LEU A 404 2.12 -24.84 -7.66
N SER A 405 2.68 -24.99 -6.46
CA SER A 405 1.97 -24.63 -5.22
C SER A 405 2.24 -23.16 -4.90
N VAL A 406 1.17 -22.40 -4.69
CA VAL A 406 1.22 -20.96 -4.41
C VAL A 406 0.42 -20.65 -3.14
N SER A 407 0.85 -19.63 -2.43
CA SER A 407 0.05 -18.98 -1.39
C SER A 407 -0.73 -17.85 -2.03
N TYR A 408 -1.99 -17.67 -1.62
CA TYR A 408 -2.83 -16.61 -2.13
C TYR A 408 -3.65 -15.93 -1.02
N ARG A 409 -4.13 -14.73 -1.30
CA ARG A 409 -5.18 -14.06 -0.50
C ARG A 409 -5.97 -13.10 -1.36
N ARG A 410 -7.21 -12.83 -0.97
CA ARG A 410 -8.02 -11.76 -1.59
C ARG A 410 -7.31 -10.41 -1.42
N ALA A 411 -7.35 -9.60 -2.46
CA ALA A 411 -6.75 -8.28 -2.49
C ALA A 411 -7.74 -7.26 -3.07
N ALA A 412 -7.59 -6.00 -2.70
CA ALA A 412 -8.37 -4.95 -3.31
C ALA A 412 -7.89 -4.72 -4.76
N CYS A 413 -8.82 -4.64 -5.71
CA CYS A 413 -8.56 -4.20 -7.07
C CYS A 413 -8.24 -2.71 -7.09
N LEU A 414 -7.15 -2.36 -7.78
CA LEU A 414 -6.64 -0.98 -7.87
C LEU A 414 -6.29 -0.64 -9.32
N TYR A 415 -7.28 -0.13 -10.05
CA TYR A 415 -7.14 0.33 -11.42
C TYR A 415 -6.84 1.84 -11.43
N GLN A 416 -5.57 2.20 -11.23
CA GLN A 416 -5.10 3.59 -11.05
C GLN A 416 -5.62 4.53 -12.15
N GLY A 417 -6.43 5.52 -11.78
CA GLY A 417 -6.99 6.51 -12.70
C GLY A 417 -8.11 5.98 -13.62
N THR A 418 -8.40 4.69 -13.60
CA THR A 418 -9.46 4.07 -14.40
C THR A 418 -10.80 4.18 -13.67
N LYS A 419 -11.84 4.55 -14.43
CA LYS A 419 -13.22 4.61 -13.95
C LYS A 419 -13.96 3.35 -14.38
N ILE A 420 -15.01 3.01 -13.64
CA ILE A 420 -15.87 1.88 -13.96
C ILE A 420 -16.40 2.06 -15.38
N ALA A 421 -16.29 1.00 -16.18
CA ALA A 421 -16.78 0.95 -17.54
C ALA A 421 -17.95 -0.02 -17.66
N PHE A 422 -18.84 0.28 -18.61
CA PHE A 422 -20.02 -0.50 -18.93
C PHE A 422 -19.94 -0.85 -20.41
N HIS A 423 -19.61 -2.10 -20.73
CA HIS A 423 -19.62 -2.59 -22.10
C HIS A 423 -21.02 -3.14 -22.39
N VAL A 424 -21.81 -2.38 -23.16
CA VAL A 424 -23.16 -2.77 -23.54
C VAL A 424 -23.10 -3.90 -24.56
N ASP A 425 -23.79 -5.00 -24.27
CA ASP A 425 -23.84 -6.18 -25.12
C ASP A 425 -24.40 -5.87 -26.50
N ALA A 426 -23.90 -6.56 -27.53
CA ALA A 426 -24.28 -6.38 -28.92
C ALA A 426 -25.76 -6.73 -29.18
N GLY A 427 -26.34 -7.61 -28.37
CA GLY A 427 -27.76 -7.98 -28.41
C GLY A 427 -28.70 -7.00 -27.71
N SER A 428 -28.17 -5.94 -27.07
CA SER A 428 -28.99 -4.97 -26.35
C SER A 428 -29.94 -4.19 -27.28
N THR A 429 -31.15 -3.94 -26.79
CA THR A 429 -32.21 -3.16 -27.44
C THR A 429 -32.93 -2.30 -26.39
N PRO A 430 -33.80 -1.36 -26.77
CA PRO A 430 -34.62 -0.63 -25.80
C PRO A 430 -35.49 -1.50 -24.89
N PHE A 431 -35.75 -2.78 -25.24
CA PHE A 431 -36.56 -3.70 -24.43
C PHE A 431 -35.72 -4.69 -23.61
N TYR A 432 -34.42 -4.78 -23.93
CA TYR A 432 -33.47 -5.73 -23.36
C TYR A 432 -32.12 -5.03 -23.21
N VAL A 433 -31.72 -4.68 -22.00
CA VAL A 433 -30.42 -4.04 -21.76
C VAL A 433 -29.54 -5.02 -21.03
N ALA A 434 -28.38 -5.33 -21.60
CA ALA A 434 -27.34 -6.11 -20.94
C ALA A 434 -25.99 -5.43 -21.08
N PHE A 435 -25.18 -5.47 -20.04
CA PHE A 435 -23.82 -4.95 -20.08
C PHE A 435 -22.92 -5.67 -19.09
N VAL A 436 -21.64 -5.73 -19.46
CA VAL A 436 -20.55 -6.13 -18.58
C VAL A 436 -20.07 -4.92 -17.79
N VAL A 437 -19.83 -5.12 -16.49
CA VAL A 437 -19.17 -4.11 -15.65
C VAL A 437 -17.68 -4.43 -15.55
N GLU A 438 -16.85 -3.43 -15.78
CA GLU A 438 -15.40 -3.55 -15.76
C GLU A 438 -14.74 -2.47 -14.87
N TYR A 439 -13.58 -2.83 -14.32
CA TYR A 439 -12.66 -1.95 -13.59
C TYR A 439 -13.20 -1.38 -12.28
N GLU A 440 -13.98 -2.18 -11.56
CA GLU A 440 -14.42 -1.89 -10.21
C GLU A 440 -13.24 -1.98 -9.23
N ASN A 441 -12.84 -0.84 -8.67
CA ASN A 441 -11.87 -0.82 -7.57
C ASN A 441 -12.47 -1.46 -6.32
N GLY A 442 -11.61 -1.72 -5.33
CA GLY A 442 -12.04 -2.30 -4.06
C GLY A 442 -12.20 -3.81 -4.20
N GLU A 443 -13.39 -4.34 -3.97
CA GLU A 443 -13.59 -5.79 -3.83
C GLU A 443 -13.59 -6.53 -5.18
N GLY A 444 -13.95 -5.84 -6.27
CA GLY A 444 -14.02 -6.41 -7.61
C GLY A 444 -15.21 -7.33 -7.86
N ASP A 445 -16.04 -7.64 -6.85
CA ASP A 445 -17.33 -8.32 -7.00
C ASP A 445 -18.50 -7.39 -6.65
N LEU A 446 -19.65 -7.67 -7.27
CA LEU A 446 -20.88 -6.89 -7.10
C LEU A 446 -21.97 -7.76 -6.49
N ALA A 447 -22.61 -7.23 -5.44
CA ALA A 447 -23.78 -7.89 -4.87
C ALA A 447 -25.07 -7.59 -5.64
N SER A 448 -25.15 -6.44 -6.30
CA SER A 448 -26.29 -6.07 -7.13
C SER A 448 -25.97 -4.91 -8.06
N VAL A 449 -26.57 -4.95 -9.25
CA VAL A 449 -26.59 -3.87 -10.23
C VAL A 449 -28.03 -3.45 -10.50
N GLU A 450 -28.26 -2.15 -10.52
CA GLU A 450 -29.57 -1.57 -10.82
C GLU A 450 -29.43 -0.47 -11.86
N ILE A 451 -30.37 -0.40 -12.80
CA ILE A 451 -30.41 0.62 -13.85
C ILE A 451 -31.63 1.50 -13.69
N GLN A 452 -31.46 2.81 -13.86
CA GLN A 452 -32.55 3.79 -13.84
C GLN A 452 -32.61 4.51 -15.19
N PRO A 453 -33.70 4.37 -15.97
CA PRO A 453 -33.94 5.15 -17.19
C PRO A 453 -34.23 6.61 -16.85
N ALA A 454 -34.25 7.48 -17.87
CA ALA A 454 -34.52 8.90 -17.71
C ALA A 454 -35.85 9.20 -16.99
N SER A 455 -36.84 8.34 -17.17
CA SER A 455 -38.12 8.39 -16.46
C SER A 455 -38.35 7.08 -15.70
N GLY A 456 -38.37 7.12 -14.37
CA GLY A 456 -38.66 5.97 -13.53
C GLY A 456 -37.72 5.83 -12.33
N GLY A 457 -37.88 4.71 -11.61
CA GLY A 457 -37.00 4.32 -10.50
C GLY A 457 -35.90 3.37 -10.94
N PHE A 458 -34.99 3.06 -10.01
CA PHE A 458 -34.01 1.98 -10.18
C PHE A 458 -34.71 0.64 -10.33
N MET A 459 -34.29 -0.14 -11.32
CA MET A 459 -34.75 -1.49 -11.58
C MET A 459 -33.58 -2.46 -11.39
N PRO A 460 -33.77 -3.56 -10.63
CA PRO A 460 -32.73 -4.57 -10.44
C PRO A 460 -32.45 -5.30 -11.74
N MET A 461 -31.16 -5.48 -12.03
CA MET A 461 -30.69 -6.30 -13.13
C MET A 461 -30.43 -7.72 -12.63
N GLN A 462 -30.62 -8.69 -13.53
CA GLN A 462 -30.33 -10.08 -13.30
C GLN A 462 -28.86 -10.35 -13.60
N GLU A 463 -28.16 -10.93 -12.61
CA GLU A 463 -26.80 -11.45 -12.75
C GLU A 463 -26.77 -12.64 -13.73
N MET A 464 -25.82 -12.63 -14.65
CA MET A 464 -25.55 -13.74 -15.58
C MET A 464 -24.37 -14.59 -15.10
N ARG A 465 -24.06 -15.67 -15.83
CA ARG A 465 -22.91 -16.55 -15.50
C ARG A 465 -21.55 -15.89 -15.81
N SER A 466 -21.54 -14.76 -16.52
CA SER A 466 -20.38 -13.90 -16.76
C SER A 466 -20.40 -12.68 -15.83
N ALA A 467 -19.58 -11.66 -16.10
CA ALA A 467 -19.69 -10.34 -15.46
C ALA A 467 -20.87 -9.51 -16.02
N GLU A 468 -21.71 -10.09 -16.87
CA GLU A 468 -22.85 -9.43 -17.50
C GLU A 468 -24.06 -9.34 -16.55
N TRP A 469 -24.72 -8.18 -16.57
CA TRP A 469 -25.99 -7.94 -15.91
C TRP A 469 -27.03 -7.58 -16.96
N LYS A 470 -28.23 -8.18 -16.88
CA LYS A 470 -29.30 -7.96 -17.87
C LYS A 470 -30.63 -7.52 -17.26
N LEU A 471 -31.42 -6.80 -18.05
CA LEU A 471 -32.79 -6.42 -17.73
C LEU A 471 -33.71 -6.60 -18.93
N ASN A 472 -34.78 -7.39 -18.75
CA ASN A 472 -35.94 -7.43 -19.65
C ASN A 472 -37.00 -6.48 -19.09
N SER A 473 -37.16 -5.29 -19.66
CA SER A 473 -38.04 -4.26 -19.12
C SER A 473 -39.52 -4.42 -19.50
N GLY A 474 -39.81 -5.24 -20.51
CA GLY A 474 -41.17 -5.42 -21.07
C GLY A 474 -41.76 -4.18 -21.76
N SER A 475 -41.07 -3.04 -21.69
CA SER A 475 -41.42 -1.74 -22.28
C SER A 475 -40.15 -1.01 -22.69
N PRO A 476 -40.18 -0.15 -23.72
CA PRO A 476 -38.96 0.48 -24.22
C PRO A 476 -38.39 1.45 -23.19
N LEU A 477 -37.14 1.24 -22.81
CA LEU A 477 -36.38 2.13 -21.94
C LEU A 477 -35.72 3.24 -22.76
N SER A 478 -35.72 4.46 -22.22
CA SER A 478 -35.04 5.61 -22.80
C SER A 478 -33.96 6.11 -21.84
N GLY A 479 -32.77 6.34 -22.37
CA GLY A 479 -31.68 6.97 -21.63
C GLY A 479 -31.87 8.49 -21.50
N PRO A 480 -30.94 9.18 -20.82
CA PRO A 480 -29.73 8.63 -20.22
C PRO A 480 -30.03 7.70 -19.03
N PHE A 481 -29.20 6.69 -18.82
CA PHE A 481 -29.32 5.75 -17.72
C PHE A 481 -28.34 6.07 -16.59
N ASN A 482 -28.86 6.05 -15.36
CA ASN A 482 -28.00 5.92 -14.18
C ASN A 482 -27.80 4.44 -13.87
N VAL A 483 -26.60 4.07 -13.42
CA VAL A 483 -26.31 2.70 -12.96
C VAL A 483 -25.87 2.76 -11.51
N ARG A 484 -26.55 2.01 -10.64
CA ARG A 484 -26.21 1.87 -9.23
C ARG A 484 -25.57 0.50 -9.00
N LEU A 485 -24.40 0.51 -8.40
CA LEU A 485 -23.60 -0.67 -8.10
C LEU A 485 -23.47 -0.82 -6.59
N THR A 486 -23.68 -2.02 -6.09
CA THR A 486 -23.44 -2.36 -4.68
C THR A 486 -22.33 -3.40 -4.61
N SER A 487 -21.27 -3.12 -3.86
CA SER A 487 -20.14 -4.05 -3.71
C SER A 487 -20.55 -5.33 -2.96
N GLY A 488 -19.87 -6.44 -3.28
CA GLY A 488 -20.15 -7.76 -2.73
C GLY A 488 -20.13 -7.83 -1.20
N GLU A 489 -19.02 -7.38 -0.61
CA GLU A 489 -18.68 -7.62 0.80
C GLU A 489 -19.01 -6.41 1.69
N SER A 490 -18.47 -5.23 1.39
CA SER A 490 -18.72 -4.02 2.22
C SER A 490 -20.09 -3.39 2.00
N ARG A 491 -20.83 -3.82 0.97
CA ARG A 491 -22.13 -3.26 0.61
C ARG A 491 -22.06 -1.75 0.29
N LYS A 492 -20.88 -1.25 -0.08
CA LYS A 492 -20.72 0.14 -0.52
C LYS A 492 -21.53 0.34 -1.79
N VAL A 493 -22.09 1.54 -1.94
CA VAL A 493 -22.95 1.89 -3.07
C VAL A 493 -22.32 3.05 -3.83
N VAL A 494 -22.18 2.90 -5.14
CA VAL A 494 -21.81 3.97 -6.06
C VAL A 494 -22.88 4.11 -7.14
N VAL A 495 -23.10 5.34 -7.60
CA VAL A 495 -24.06 5.63 -8.67
C VAL A 495 -23.34 6.36 -9.80
N ALA A 496 -23.24 5.70 -10.95
CA ALA A 496 -22.78 6.29 -12.20
C ALA A 496 -23.95 7.04 -12.85
N GLN A 497 -23.97 8.36 -12.67
CA GLN A 497 -25.02 9.23 -13.18
C GLN A 497 -24.91 9.42 -14.70
N ALA A 498 -26.02 9.27 -15.41
CA ALA A 498 -26.16 9.46 -16.85
C ALA A 498 -25.04 8.80 -17.68
N VAL A 499 -24.55 7.64 -17.23
CA VAL A 499 -23.33 7.02 -17.78
C VAL A 499 -23.56 6.41 -19.16
N ILE A 500 -24.74 5.82 -19.39
CA ILE A 500 -25.15 5.36 -20.72
C ILE A 500 -26.08 6.44 -21.29
N PRO A 501 -25.71 7.14 -22.38
CA PRO A 501 -26.43 8.29 -22.89
C PRO A 501 -27.75 7.89 -23.57
N ALA A 502 -28.58 8.86 -23.95
CA ALA A 502 -29.87 8.60 -24.60
C ALA A 502 -29.72 7.94 -25.99
N ASP A 503 -28.65 8.26 -26.71
CA ASP A 503 -28.31 7.78 -28.05
C ASP A 503 -27.32 6.60 -28.03
N TRP A 504 -27.28 5.87 -26.90
CA TRP A 504 -26.45 4.68 -26.75
C TRP A 504 -26.68 3.67 -27.88
N LYS A 505 -25.60 2.97 -28.21
CA LYS A 505 -25.56 1.87 -29.17
C LYS A 505 -25.11 0.58 -28.49
N PRO A 506 -25.60 -0.59 -28.95
CA PRO A 506 -25.05 -1.89 -28.59
C PRO A 506 -23.57 -1.99 -28.99
N ASP A 507 -22.84 -2.88 -28.31
CA ASP A 507 -21.40 -3.11 -28.52
C ASP A 507 -20.56 -1.84 -28.37
N GLN A 508 -20.88 -1.02 -27.37
CA GLN A 508 -20.13 0.18 -27.02
C GLN A 508 -19.80 0.19 -25.54
N ILE A 509 -18.66 0.81 -25.22
CA ILE A 509 -18.17 0.97 -23.86
C ILE A 509 -18.44 2.40 -23.38
N TYR A 510 -19.15 2.52 -22.27
CA TYR A 510 -19.42 3.80 -21.61
C TYR A 510 -18.66 3.86 -20.30
N ARG A 511 -17.91 4.94 -20.07
CA ARG A 511 -17.08 5.10 -18.87
C ARG A 511 -17.73 6.09 -17.91
N SER A 512 -17.81 5.72 -16.65
CA SER A 512 -18.27 6.61 -15.59
C SER A 512 -17.21 7.62 -15.17
N ILE A 513 -17.56 8.49 -14.22
CA ILE A 513 -16.61 9.36 -13.49
C ILE A 513 -16.33 8.86 -12.07
N VAL A 514 -16.99 7.78 -11.65
CA VAL A 514 -16.95 7.22 -10.29
C VAL A 514 -16.12 5.94 -10.26
N ASN A 515 -15.67 5.58 -9.06
CA ASN A 515 -15.16 4.25 -8.73
C ASN A 515 -15.35 4.03 -7.21
N PHE A 516 -15.18 2.80 -6.73
CA PHE A 516 -15.30 2.41 -5.32
C PHE A 516 -14.12 2.85 -4.44
#